data_AF-U1ZTT0-F1
#
_entry.id   AF-U1ZTT0-F1
#
_cell.length_a   1.000
_cell.length_b   1.000
_cell.length_c   1.000
_cell.angle_alpha   90.00
_cell.angle_beta   90.00
_cell.angle_gamma   90.00
#
_symmetry.space_group_name_H-M   'P 1'
#
loop_
_entity.id
_entity.type
_entity.pdbx_description
1 polymer ?
#
loop_
_entity_poly.entity_id
_entity_poly.type
_entity_poly.pdbx_seq_one_letter_code
_entity_poly.pdbx_strand_id
1 'polypeptide(L)'
;MNALTLKECPVSHYVPYSHHITDEIIADKGNEYLAVIKVSGRSAMAASLEDQNDWLEALHNVLRGLPLGKLGLYTHIVGRYVTEYPDSQFSQVFARQFDDSYRATFNDRNALKVNELYLTVSIHPVADELLGVMASLEKASPERLKAWQTESIEDLKGAVRAILAGLHRYDAEVLKIVDRNGFAFSEPGEFLGFLLSGEWHAVPVTDGYLWDSLPSARPVFSRYGELGEIRTLTGTRKFGMLELFRKPGQVRPGHLDSILSSPYEYVITQSWGSFTNSAAKKLVKKHKKLLQDSNDDAPGQVKQLKKVIEKIETGDLGLGDHHATMLIWGDDADSLRRSMSDMRARFADRGLVVKPLEKALEAGFWSQLPANWSWRTRPVAITSENLLCLNSLHNQLSGKATGNPWGPAVTMFKSVVGAPFFFNYHVSLEEVDETGQRRPGNTLIIGYTGTGKTVLQGVLLTQAQKFGATALILDKDEGLHVLVLALRGQYFTLRLGLPTGWQPF
;
A
#
# COMPACT_ATOMS: atom_id res chain seq x y z
N MET A 1 17.39 38.98 -11.73
CA MET A 1 18.05 38.45 -12.94
C MET A 1 17.00 37.66 -13.71
N ASN A 2 16.40 38.24 -14.74
CA ASN A 2 15.54 37.48 -15.66
C ASN A 2 16.45 36.72 -16.63
N ALA A 3 17.02 35.62 -16.13
CA ALA A 3 17.67 34.65 -16.99
C ALA A 3 16.62 34.09 -17.97
N LEU A 4 17.06 33.76 -19.19
CA LEU A 4 16.24 33.12 -20.23
C LEU A 4 15.68 31.79 -19.73
N THR A 5 14.57 31.83 -19.00
CA THR A 5 13.81 30.65 -18.59
C THR A 5 12.61 30.51 -19.51
N LEU A 6 12.39 29.29 -20.02
CA LEU A 6 11.07 28.91 -20.54
C LEU A 6 10.01 29.34 -19.51
N LYS A 7 8.89 29.90 -19.97
CA LYS A 7 7.74 30.20 -19.10
C LYS A 7 7.06 28.89 -18.69
N GLU A 8 7.72 28.13 -17.83
CA GLU A 8 7.21 26.90 -17.22
C GLU A 8 6.92 27.18 -15.75
N CYS A 9 5.77 26.73 -15.25
CA CYS A 9 5.45 26.85 -13.83
C CYS A 9 6.40 25.93 -13.04
N PRO A 10 7.05 26.42 -11.97
CA PRO A 10 7.88 25.56 -11.14
C PRO A 10 7.03 24.48 -10.48
N VAL A 11 7.59 23.28 -10.30
CA VAL A 11 6.90 22.15 -9.66
C VAL A 11 6.40 22.52 -8.26
N SER A 12 7.14 23.37 -7.54
CA SER A 12 6.75 23.89 -6.22
C SER A 12 5.40 24.60 -6.20
N HIS A 13 4.91 25.10 -7.34
CA HIS A 13 3.56 25.65 -7.47
C HIS A 13 2.49 24.59 -7.17
N TYR A 14 2.71 23.37 -7.63
CA TYR A 14 1.75 22.25 -7.57
C TYR A 14 1.84 21.42 -6.28
N VAL A 15 2.92 21.58 -5.52
CA VAL A 15 3.11 20.87 -4.25
C VAL A 15 2.42 21.65 -3.12
N PRO A 16 1.49 21.04 -2.36
CA PRO A 16 0.73 21.77 -1.35
C PRO A 16 1.45 21.88 0.00
N TYR A 17 2.51 21.12 0.25
CA TYR A 17 3.11 20.95 1.59
C TYR A 17 4.05 22.08 2.01
N SER A 18 3.84 22.63 3.20
CA SER A 18 4.60 23.73 3.76
C SER A 18 5.77 23.27 4.63
N HIS A 19 5.52 22.83 5.86
CA HIS A 19 6.53 22.48 6.85
C HIS A 19 5.93 21.52 7.88
N HIS A 20 6.81 20.90 8.66
CA HIS A 20 6.42 20.13 9.84
C HIS A 20 6.00 21.08 10.96
N ILE A 21 4.83 20.82 11.55
CA ILE A 21 4.38 21.50 12.78
C ILE A 21 4.69 20.63 14.01
N THR A 22 4.67 19.33 13.82
CA THR A 22 5.17 18.33 14.77
C THR A 22 6.00 17.31 14.01
N ASP A 23 6.60 16.36 14.73
CA ASP A 23 7.36 15.26 14.12
C ASP A 23 6.51 14.46 13.10
N GLU A 24 5.20 14.38 13.31
CA GLU A 24 4.25 13.56 12.52
C GLU A 24 3.35 14.37 11.58
N ILE A 25 3.15 15.68 11.84
CA ILE A 25 2.12 16.50 11.17
C ILE A 25 2.77 17.53 10.26
N ILE A 26 2.33 17.54 9.00
CA ILE A 26 2.69 18.52 7.98
C ILE A 26 1.52 19.47 7.76
N ALA A 27 1.78 20.78 7.71
CA ALA A 27 0.82 21.77 7.23
C ALA A 27 0.90 21.91 5.71
N ASP A 28 -0.22 22.21 5.08
CA ASP A 28 -0.28 22.61 3.67
C ASP A 28 -0.40 24.14 3.48
N LYS A 29 -0.48 24.60 2.22
CA LYS A 29 -0.70 26.00 1.83
C LYS A 29 -2.11 26.53 2.16
N GLY A 30 -3.10 25.64 2.29
CA GLY A 30 -4.52 25.92 2.51
C GLY A 30 -4.93 25.95 3.99
N ASN A 31 -4.00 25.81 4.94
CA ASN A 31 -4.29 25.58 6.36
C ASN A 31 -4.99 24.24 6.64
N GLU A 32 -4.72 23.23 5.82
CA GLU A 32 -4.97 21.83 6.11
C GLU A 32 -3.76 21.21 6.81
N TYR A 33 -4.02 20.17 7.59
CA TYR A 33 -3.01 19.44 8.33
C TYR A 33 -3.13 17.97 8.00
N LEU A 34 -2.00 17.32 7.73
CA LEU A 34 -1.98 15.92 7.35
C LEU A 34 -0.90 15.12 8.08
N ALA A 35 -1.19 13.83 8.25
CA ALA A 35 -0.27 12.82 8.76
C ALA A 35 -0.31 11.59 7.84
N VAL A 36 0.84 10.96 7.61
CA VAL A 36 0.96 9.79 6.75
C VAL A 36 1.18 8.55 7.59
N ILE A 37 0.38 7.52 7.36
CA ILE A 37 0.47 6.22 8.02
C ILE A 37 0.93 5.21 6.98
N LYS A 38 2.04 4.52 7.23
CA LYS A 38 2.46 3.35 6.46
C LYS A 38 1.77 2.12 7.04
N VAL A 39 1.25 1.26 6.17
CA VAL A 39 0.50 0.08 6.57
C VAL A 39 1.10 -1.14 5.87
N SER A 40 1.56 -2.13 6.62
CA SER A 40 2.04 -3.40 6.06
C SER A 40 0.88 -4.16 5.41
N GLY A 41 -0.31 -4.08 6.00
CA GLY A 41 -1.55 -4.61 5.47
C GLY A 41 -1.86 -6.02 5.97
N ARG A 42 -3.07 -6.50 5.67
CA ARG A 42 -3.55 -7.80 6.17
C ARG A 42 -3.81 -8.78 5.03
N SER A 43 -3.37 -10.03 5.19
CA SER A 43 -3.59 -11.02 4.13
C SER A 43 -5.00 -11.59 4.14
N ALA A 44 -5.68 -11.44 3.00
CA ALA A 44 -7.01 -11.97 2.75
C ALA A 44 -7.02 -13.37 2.11
N MET A 45 -5.86 -13.88 1.65
CA MET A 45 -5.79 -15.10 0.83
C MET A 45 -6.37 -16.36 1.47
N ALA A 46 -6.30 -16.47 2.79
CA ALA A 46 -6.82 -17.61 3.56
C ALA A 46 -8.03 -17.24 4.43
N ALA A 47 -8.55 -16.02 4.31
CA ALA A 47 -9.66 -15.53 5.11
C ALA A 47 -11.00 -15.85 4.42
N SER A 48 -12.00 -16.25 5.22
CA SER A 48 -13.35 -16.42 4.70
C SER A 48 -13.95 -15.06 4.28
N LEU A 49 -15.00 -15.07 3.46
CA LEU A 49 -15.72 -13.85 3.13
C LEU A 49 -16.37 -13.20 4.37
N GLU A 50 -16.75 -14.01 5.36
CA GLU A 50 -17.29 -13.53 6.63
C GLU A 50 -16.21 -12.77 7.42
N ASP A 51 -15.02 -13.36 7.56
CA ASP A 51 -13.88 -12.69 8.19
C ASP A 51 -13.58 -11.34 7.53
N GLN A 52 -13.53 -11.31 6.19
CA GLN A 52 -13.24 -10.08 5.46
C GLN A 52 -14.32 -9.00 5.67
N ASN A 53 -15.59 -9.38 5.79
CA ASN A 53 -16.66 -8.44 6.12
C ASN A 53 -16.55 -7.93 7.56
N ASP A 54 -16.18 -8.78 8.52
CA ASP A 54 -15.96 -8.37 9.91
C ASP A 54 -14.81 -7.37 10.01
N TRP A 55 -13.75 -7.56 9.22
CA TRP A 55 -12.63 -6.61 9.18
C TRP A 55 -13.06 -5.27 8.59
N LEU A 56 -13.85 -5.31 7.51
CA LEU A 56 -14.43 -4.10 6.91
C LEU A 56 -15.30 -3.35 7.92
N GLU A 57 -16.17 -4.05 8.64
CA GLU A 57 -17.07 -3.44 9.62
C GLU A 57 -16.30 -2.84 10.81
N ALA A 58 -15.22 -3.50 11.25
CA ALA A 58 -14.33 -2.94 12.27
C ALA A 58 -13.68 -1.62 11.82
N LEU A 59 -13.19 -1.54 10.58
CA LEU A 59 -12.64 -0.30 10.01
C LEU A 59 -13.74 0.75 9.80
N HIS A 60 -14.93 0.34 9.39
CA HIS A 60 -16.07 1.25 9.19
C HIS A 60 -16.52 1.85 10.51
N ASN A 61 -16.55 1.07 11.59
CA ASN A 61 -16.83 1.57 12.95
C ASN A 61 -15.87 2.67 13.39
N VAL A 62 -14.57 2.53 13.08
CA VAL A 62 -13.60 3.60 13.34
C VAL A 62 -13.91 4.83 12.50
N LEU A 63 -14.12 4.66 11.19
CA LEU A 63 -14.40 5.76 10.27
C LEU A 63 -15.68 6.55 10.62
N ARG A 64 -16.72 5.88 11.15
CA ARG A 64 -17.96 6.52 11.64
C ARG A 64 -17.71 7.44 12.83
N GLY A 65 -16.70 7.16 13.65
CA GLY A 65 -16.34 7.97 14.81
C GLY A 65 -15.45 9.18 14.50
N LEU A 66 -15.01 9.35 13.24
CA LEU A 66 -14.14 10.44 12.83
C LEU A 66 -14.92 11.73 12.49
N PRO A 67 -14.28 12.91 12.50
CA PRO A 67 -14.94 14.20 12.23
C PRO A 67 -15.31 14.36 10.74
N LEU A 68 -16.40 13.71 10.31
CA LEU A 68 -16.93 13.82 8.95
C LEU A 68 -17.31 15.27 8.60
N GLY A 69 -16.95 15.70 7.39
CA GLY A 69 -17.06 17.08 6.88
C GLY A 69 -15.73 17.81 6.81
N LYS A 70 -14.82 17.54 7.76
CA LYS A 70 -13.42 18.04 7.77
C LYS A 70 -12.41 16.97 7.31
N LEU A 71 -12.78 15.70 7.44
CA LEU A 71 -11.88 14.58 7.20
C LEU A 71 -11.64 14.37 5.71
N GLY A 72 -10.38 14.39 5.30
CA GLY A 72 -9.91 13.92 4.01
C GLY A 72 -9.02 12.68 4.17
N LEU A 73 -9.24 11.67 3.35
CA LEU A 73 -8.43 10.45 3.31
C LEU A 73 -7.81 10.29 1.93
N TYR A 74 -6.52 9.95 1.90
CA TYR A 74 -5.83 9.50 0.70
C TYR A 74 -5.23 8.12 0.97
N THR A 75 -5.38 7.20 0.04
CA THR A 75 -4.71 5.91 0.06
C THR A 75 -3.81 5.78 -1.15
N HIS A 76 -2.62 5.23 -0.92
CA HIS A 76 -1.68 4.92 -1.97
C HIS A 76 -1.26 3.46 -1.87
N ILE A 77 -1.30 2.77 -3.00
CA ILE A 77 -0.73 1.44 -3.16
C ILE A 77 0.41 1.58 -4.15
N VAL A 78 1.63 1.43 -3.65
CA VAL A 78 2.86 1.55 -4.42
C VAL A 78 3.37 0.15 -4.73
N GLY A 79 3.16 -0.29 -5.97
CA GLY A 79 3.71 -1.54 -6.49
C GLY A 79 5.07 -1.28 -7.11
N ARG A 80 6.15 -1.81 -6.53
CA ARG A 80 7.53 -1.60 -7.01
C ARG A 80 8.31 -2.90 -7.11
N TYR A 81 9.25 -2.96 -8.04
CA TYR A 81 10.18 -4.06 -8.11
C TYR A 81 11.21 -3.96 -7.00
N VAL A 82 11.61 -5.12 -6.48
CA VAL A 82 12.66 -5.26 -5.48
C VAL A 82 13.65 -6.32 -5.92
N THR A 83 14.90 -6.18 -5.46
CA THR A 83 15.98 -7.15 -5.74
C THR A 83 16.55 -7.74 -4.46
N GLU A 84 15.86 -7.54 -3.34
CA GLU A 84 16.32 -7.96 -2.03
C GLU A 84 16.26 -9.49 -1.89
N TYR A 85 17.43 -10.10 -1.74
CA TYR A 85 17.60 -11.48 -1.30
C TYR A 85 18.47 -11.46 -0.03
N PRO A 86 18.07 -12.11 1.08
CA PRO A 86 18.84 -12.06 2.33
C PRO A 86 20.27 -12.57 2.16
N ASP A 87 21.25 -11.83 2.69
CA ASP A 87 22.61 -12.34 2.77
C ASP A 87 22.68 -13.53 3.73
N SER A 88 23.33 -14.60 3.27
CA SER A 88 23.43 -15.87 4.00
C SER A 88 24.87 -16.39 3.92
N GLN A 89 25.39 -16.86 5.06
CA GLN A 89 26.71 -17.47 5.14
C GLN A 89 26.58 -18.96 5.44
N PHE A 90 27.19 -19.79 4.60
CA PHE A 90 27.17 -21.25 4.75
C PHE A 90 28.58 -21.80 4.94
N SER A 91 28.78 -22.61 5.97
CA SER A 91 30.04 -23.35 6.16
C SER A 91 30.20 -24.49 5.13
N GLN A 92 29.09 -25.10 4.70
CA GLN A 92 29.08 -26.22 3.75
C GLN A 92 29.05 -25.75 2.29
N VAL A 93 29.89 -26.37 1.46
CA VAL A 93 30.07 -25.99 0.04
C VAL A 93 28.79 -26.18 -0.78
N PHE A 94 28.13 -27.33 -0.65
CA PHE A 94 26.89 -27.61 -1.40
C PHE A 94 25.77 -26.61 -1.04
N ALA A 95 25.58 -26.33 0.26
CA ALA A 95 24.55 -25.39 0.70
C ALA A 95 24.80 -23.97 0.17
N ARG A 96 26.07 -23.54 0.15
CA ARG A 96 26.46 -22.27 -0.47
C ARG A 96 26.14 -22.23 -1.97
N GLN A 97 26.58 -23.24 -2.72
CA GLN A 97 26.34 -23.32 -4.17
C GLN A 97 24.85 -23.36 -4.50
N PHE A 98 24.07 -24.08 -3.69
CA PHE A 98 22.62 -24.11 -3.80
C PHE A 98 22.02 -22.72 -3.56
N ASP A 99 22.41 -22.02 -2.49
CA ASP A 99 21.92 -20.66 -2.19
C ASP A 99 22.30 -19.66 -3.30
N ASP A 100 23.54 -19.69 -3.78
CA ASP A 100 24.00 -18.81 -4.87
C ASP A 100 23.18 -19.05 -6.15
N SER A 101 22.94 -20.32 -6.49
CA SER A 101 22.13 -20.68 -7.66
C SER A 101 20.67 -20.28 -7.50
N TYR A 102 20.13 -20.42 -6.29
CA TYR A 102 18.76 -20.04 -5.97
C TYR A 102 18.58 -18.52 -5.97
N ARG A 103 19.50 -17.78 -5.35
CA ARG A 103 19.58 -16.31 -5.38
C ARG A 103 19.58 -15.81 -6.82
N ALA A 104 20.34 -16.44 -7.71
CA ALA A 104 20.41 -16.05 -9.12
C ALA A 104 19.05 -16.09 -9.84
N THR A 105 18.09 -16.89 -9.37
CA THR A 105 16.71 -16.92 -9.92
C THR A 105 15.91 -15.65 -9.63
N PHE A 106 16.37 -14.81 -8.70
CA PHE A 106 15.76 -13.55 -8.31
C PHE A 106 16.49 -12.31 -8.86
N ASN A 107 17.57 -12.50 -9.62
CA ASN A 107 18.39 -11.39 -10.14
C ASN A 107 17.74 -10.63 -11.31
N ASP A 108 16.66 -11.15 -11.90
CA ASP A 108 15.89 -10.39 -12.88
C ASP A 108 15.22 -9.19 -12.18
N ARG A 109 15.35 -7.99 -12.76
CA ARG A 109 14.81 -6.74 -12.20
C ARG A 109 13.31 -6.81 -11.97
N ASN A 110 12.60 -7.69 -12.69
CA ASN A 110 11.16 -7.87 -12.58
C ASN A 110 10.77 -9.15 -11.80
N ALA A 111 11.73 -9.80 -11.14
CA ALA A 111 11.50 -11.09 -10.47
C ALA A 111 10.62 -10.96 -9.24
N LEU A 112 10.81 -9.88 -8.46
CA LEU A 112 10.12 -9.67 -7.19
C LEU A 112 9.44 -8.31 -7.16
N LYS A 113 8.24 -8.27 -6.61
CA LYS A 113 7.45 -7.06 -6.50
C LYS A 113 6.78 -6.96 -5.14
N VAL A 114 6.97 -5.84 -4.46
CA VAL A 114 6.27 -5.52 -3.21
C VAL A 114 5.16 -4.51 -3.48
N ASN A 115 4.13 -4.54 -2.65
CA ASN A 115 3.14 -3.49 -2.57
C ASN A 115 3.27 -2.82 -1.20
N GLU A 116 3.54 -1.52 -1.18
CA GLU A 116 3.53 -0.72 0.04
C GLU A 116 2.23 0.07 0.10
N LEU A 117 1.57 0.06 1.27
CA LEU A 117 0.31 0.76 1.47
C LEU A 117 0.56 1.99 2.34
N TYR A 118 0.02 3.12 1.91
CA TYR A 118 0.05 4.36 2.67
C TYR A 118 -1.38 4.90 2.82
N LEU A 119 -1.69 5.42 4.00
CA LEU A 119 -2.92 6.12 4.33
C LEU A 119 -2.55 7.51 4.83
N THR A 120 -2.86 8.55 4.06
CA THR A 120 -2.75 9.93 4.53
C THR A 120 -4.09 10.40 5.07
N VAL A 121 -4.08 10.89 6.30
CA VAL A 121 -5.23 11.46 6.99
C VAL A 121 -5.04 12.96 7.00
N SER A 122 -6.06 13.71 6.61
CA SER A 122 -6.03 15.17 6.56
C SER A 122 -7.27 15.77 7.21
N ILE A 123 -7.08 16.91 7.88
CA ILE A 123 -8.16 17.75 8.39
C ILE A 123 -8.12 19.06 7.60
N HIS A 124 -9.18 19.28 6.82
CA HIS A 124 -9.35 20.46 6.00
C HIS A 124 -10.49 21.35 6.52
N PRO A 125 -10.48 22.65 6.22
CA PRO A 125 -11.57 23.54 6.54
C PRO A 125 -12.89 23.06 5.94
N VAL A 126 -13.98 23.08 6.72
CA VAL A 126 -15.32 22.81 6.18
C VAL A 126 -15.78 24.02 5.39
N ALA A 127 -16.24 23.80 4.16
CA ALA A 127 -16.87 24.84 3.37
C ALA A 127 -18.15 25.33 4.06
N ASP A 128 -18.17 26.60 4.48
CA ASP A 128 -19.39 27.28 4.90
C ASP A 128 -20.24 27.61 3.66
N GLU A 129 -21.50 27.14 3.62
CA GLU A 129 -22.44 27.38 2.52
C GLU A 129 -22.66 28.88 2.24
N LEU A 130 -22.36 29.77 3.19
CA LEU A 130 -22.52 31.23 3.05
C LEU A 130 -21.25 31.97 2.58
N LEU A 131 -20.05 31.43 2.77
CA LEU A 131 -18.78 32.17 2.59
C LEU A 131 -17.82 31.60 1.55
N GLY A 132 -17.99 30.35 1.10
CA GLY A 132 -17.15 29.74 0.08
C GLY A 132 -15.78 29.24 0.57
N VAL A 133 -15.24 28.28 -0.18
CA VAL A 133 -14.22 27.27 0.19
C VAL A 133 -12.91 27.82 0.79
N MET A 134 -12.45 29.00 0.38
CA MET A 134 -11.15 29.57 0.78
C MET A 134 -11.25 30.95 1.45
N ALA A 135 -12.37 31.65 1.28
CA ALA A 135 -12.46 33.07 1.66
C ALA A 135 -12.55 33.32 3.18
N SER A 136 -12.91 32.32 3.99
CA SER A 136 -13.13 32.49 5.42
C SER A 136 -11.84 32.46 6.25
N LEU A 137 -10.83 31.68 5.85
CA LEU A 137 -9.54 31.58 6.56
C LEU A 137 -8.44 32.44 5.91
N GLU A 138 -8.46 32.68 4.60
CA GLU A 138 -7.49 33.59 3.95
C GLU A 138 -7.54 35.02 4.49
N LYS A 139 -8.70 35.45 5.01
CA LYS A 139 -8.91 36.77 5.62
C LYS A 139 -9.15 36.69 7.14
N ALA A 140 -8.90 35.54 7.76
CA ALA A 140 -9.12 35.37 9.19
C ALA A 140 -8.08 36.15 10.01
N SER A 141 -8.47 36.57 11.21
CA SER A 141 -7.53 37.17 12.15
C SER A 141 -6.47 36.14 12.57
N PRO A 142 -5.26 36.58 12.96
CA PRO A 142 -4.23 35.69 13.48
C PRO A 142 -4.71 34.82 14.65
N GLU A 143 -5.58 35.34 15.53
CA GLU A 143 -6.14 34.54 16.63
C GLU A 143 -7.03 33.41 16.12
N ARG A 144 -7.87 33.68 15.11
CA ARG A 144 -8.74 32.67 14.51
C ARG A 144 -7.95 31.60 13.76
N LEU A 145 -6.88 31.96 13.06
CA LEU A 145 -5.97 31.00 12.41
C LEU A 145 -5.28 30.10 13.44
N LYS A 146 -4.80 30.69 14.54
CA LYS A 146 -4.18 29.91 15.63
C LYS A 146 -5.16 28.97 16.32
N ALA A 147 -6.40 29.42 16.55
CA ALA A 147 -7.47 28.58 17.09
C ALA A 147 -7.80 27.42 16.14
N TRP A 148 -7.95 27.70 14.84
CA TRP A 148 -8.16 26.68 13.81
C TRP A 148 -7.03 25.66 13.77
N GLN A 149 -5.78 26.12 13.80
CA GLN A 149 -4.61 25.25 13.83
C GLN A 149 -4.65 24.32 15.05
N THR A 150 -4.93 24.87 16.22
CA THR A 150 -4.95 24.10 17.48
C THR A 150 -6.05 23.02 17.43
N GLU A 151 -7.27 23.38 17.06
CA GLU A 151 -8.40 22.47 16.93
C GLU A 151 -8.13 21.38 15.89
N SER A 152 -7.58 21.76 14.73
CA SER A 152 -7.31 20.80 13.64
C SER A 152 -6.20 19.81 13.99
N ILE A 153 -5.18 20.25 14.72
CA ILE A 153 -4.13 19.35 15.23
C ILE A 153 -4.71 18.37 16.25
N GLU A 154 -5.62 18.82 17.13
CA GLU A 154 -6.30 17.94 18.09
C GLU A 154 -7.22 16.93 17.38
N ASP A 155 -8.03 17.38 16.42
CA ASP A 155 -8.89 16.55 15.57
C ASP A 155 -8.05 15.51 14.81
N LEU A 156 -6.95 15.92 14.19
CA LEU A 156 -6.05 15.03 13.43
C LEU A 156 -5.40 13.99 14.34
N LYS A 157 -4.86 14.40 15.50
CA LYS A 157 -4.28 13.47 16.49
C LYS A 157 -5.33 12.49 16.99
N GLY A 158 -6.56 12.94 17.24
CA GLY A 158 -7.69 12.09 17.60
C GLY A 158 -7.99 11.05 16.51
N ALA A 159 -8.06 11.49 15.26
CA ALA A 159 -8.33 10.64 14.11
C ALA A 159 -7.22 9.59 13.87
N VAL A 160 -5.95 10.02 13.91
CA VAL A 160 -4.80 9.11 13.76
C VAL A 160 -4.81 8.04 14.85
N ARG A 161 -5.03 8.41 16.13
CA ARG A 161 -5.12 7.44 17.23
C ARG A 161 -6.25 6.42 17.02
N ALA A 162 -7.43 6.89 16.61
CA ALA A 162 -8.57 6.01 16.36
C ALA A 162 -8.30 5.05 15.18
N ILE A 163 -7.70 5.55 14.10
CA ILE A 163 -7.29 4.77 12.93
C ILE A 163 -6.27 3.70 13.31
N LEU A 164 -5.20 4.06 14.04
CA LEU A 164 -4.19 3.09 14.49
C LEU A 164 -4.80 1.99 15.36
N ALA A 165 -5.73 2.32 16.25
CA ALA A 165 -6.44 1.31 17.05
C ALA A 165 -7.25 0.33 16.17
N GLY A 166 -7.92 0.84 15.12
CA GLY A 166 -8.59 0.02 14.11
C GLY A 166 -7.62 -0.85 13.30
N LEU A 167 -6.42 -0.34 13.05
CA LEU A 167 -5.38 -0.98 12.25
C LEU A 167 -4.40 -1.87 13.05
N HIS A 168 -4.68 -2.20 14.31
CA HIS A 168 -3.78 -3.02 15.13
C HIS A 168 -3.42 -4.40 14.54
N ARG A 169 -4.20 -4.92 13.58
CA ARG A 169 -3.90 -6.19 12.85
C ARG A 169 -3.31 -5.98 11.46
N TYR A 170 -3.04 -4.74 11.09
CA TYR A 170 -2.52 -4.34 9.78
C TYR A 170 -1.08 -3.84 9.87
N ASP A 171 -0.48 -3.82 11.07
CA ASP A 171 0.88 -3.37 11.33
C ASP A 171 1.13 -1.98 10.71
N ALA A 172 0.48 -0.99 11.34
CA ALA A 172 0.42 0.38 10.86
C ALA A 172 1.28 1.30 11.73
N GLU A 173 2.12 2.12 11.09
CA GLU A 173 3.03 3.06 11.74
C GLU A 173 2.84 4.46 11.16
N VAL A 174 2.85 5.48 12.04
CA VAL A 174 2.82 6.89 11.62
C VAL A 174 4.23 7.29 11.21
N LEU A 175 4.38 7.75 9.98
CA LEU A 175 5.66 8.29 9.49
C LEU A 175 5.97 9.59 10.21
N LYS A 176 7.24 9.78 10.58
CA LYS A 176 7.67 10.91 11.40
C LYS A 176 9.01 11.47 10.98
N ILE A 177 9.45 12.51 11.68
CA ILE A 177 10.83 12.95 11.66
C ILE A 177 11.69 11.94 12.42
N VAL A 178 12.77 11.49 11.80
CA VAL A 178 13.73 10.53 12.37
C VAL A 178 15.15 11.10 12.35
N ASP A 179 15.94 10.77 13.37
CA ASP A 179 17.37 11.06 13.38
C ASP A 179 18.12 10.01 12.58
N ARG A 180 18.92 10.44 11.60
CA ARG A 180 19.88 9.59 10.91
C ARG A 180 21.24 10.27 10.96
N ASN A 181 22.14 9.75 11.79
CA ASN A 181 23.50 10.26 12.00
C ASN A 181 23.54 11.73 12.49
N GLY A 182 22.64 12.12 13.39
CA GLY A 182 22.59 13.48 13.95
C GLY A 182 21.90 14.52 13.08
N PHE A 183 21.25 14.09 11.98
CA PHE A 183 20.45 14.94 11.11
C PHE A 183 19.01 14.45 11.08
N ALA A 184 18.06 15.39 11.10
CA ALA A 184 16.64 15.11 11.03
C ALA A 184 16.20 14.86 9.58
N PHE A 185 15.53 13.73 9.35
CA PHE A 185 14.94 13.35 8.06
C PHE A 185 13.44 13.14 8.20
N SER A 186 12.67 13.56 7.20
CA SER A 186 11.22 13.45 7.16
C SER A 186 10.78 12.22 6.38
N GLU A 187 10.41 11.14 7.07
CA GLU A 187 9.81 9.96 6.42
C GLU A 187 8.55 10.27 5.61
N PRO A 188 7.59 11.11 6.09
CA PRO A 188 6.46 11.48 5.23
C PRO A 188 6.93 12.30 4.02
N GLY A 189 7.96 13.14 4.17
CA GLY A 189 8.60 13.83 3.05
C GLY A 189 9.20 12.88 2.02
N GLU A 190 9.85 11.80 2.45
CA GLU A 190 10.40 10.77 1.56
C GLU A 190 9.30 10.12 0.70
N PHE A 191 8.16 9.79 1.31
CA PHE A 191 7.00 9.26 0.60
C PHE A 191 6.38 10.28 -0.37
N LEU A 192 6.18 11.52 0.07
CA LEU A 192 5.61 12.58 -0.77
C LEU A 192 6.55 12.94 -1.94
N GLY A 193 7.86 12.93 -1.71
CA GLY A 193 8.89 13.08 -2.73
C GLY A 193 8.90 11.93 -3.75
N PHE A 194 8.66 10.69 -3.29
CA PHE A 194 8.49 9.54 -4.17
C PHE A 194 7.30 9.72 -5.13
N LEU A 195 6.15 10.25 -4.66
CA LEU A 195 5.00 10.51 -5.54
C LEU A 195 5.31 11.53 -6.66
N LEU A 196 6.26 12.43 -6.42
CA LEU A 196 6.69 13.46 -7.38
C LEU A 196 7.75 12.94 -8.38
N SER A 197 8.66 12.09 -7.91
CA SER A 197 9.86 11.71 -8.66
C SER A 197 9.85 10.28 -9.17
N GLY A 198 9.04 9.41 -8.57
CA GLY A 198 9.08 7.96 -8.80
C GLY A 198 10.31 7.27 -8.22
N GLU A 199 11.11 7.97 -7.41
CA GLU A 199 12.35 7.48 -6.79
C GLU A 199 12.37 7.80 -5.29
N TRP A 200 12.88 6.86 -4.48
CA TRP A 200 13.07 7.08 -3.06
C TRP A 200 14.36 7.84 -2.83
N HIS A 201 14.28 8.96 -2.12
CA HIS A 201 15.43 9.70 -1.64
C HIS A 201 15.18 10.14 -0.21
N ALA A 202 16.25 10.21 0.59
CA ALA A 202 16.16 10.78 1.92
C ALA A 202 15.79 12.27 1.84
N VAL A 203 14.90 12.74 2.72
CA VAL A 203 14.44 14.13 2.74
C VAL A 203 14.88 14.78 4.06
N PRO A 204 15.96 15.57 4.07
CA PRO A 204 16.36 16.28 5.28
C PRO A 204 15.33 17.34 5.65
N VAL A 205 15.09 17.53 6.95
CA VAL A 205 14.31 18.66 7.45
C VAL A 205 15.19 19.91 7.33
N THR A 206 14.69 20.92 6.62
CA THR A 206 15.39 22.20 6.39
C THR A 206 14.58 23.35 6.97
N ASP A 207 15.16 24.55 6.99
CA ASP A 207 14.49 25.80 7.35
C ASP A 207 13.55 26.33 6.25
N GLY A 208 13.62 25.75 5.05
CA GLY A 208 12.74 26.04 3.93
C GLY A 208 11.44 25.24 3.91
N TYR A 209 10.61 25.51 2.92
CA TYR A 209 9.34 24.81 2.73
C TYR A 209 9.50 23.51 1.93
N LEU A 210 8.71 22.51 2.28
CA LEU A 210 8.63 21.22 1.60
C LEU A 210 8.26 21.34 0.12
N TRP A 211 7.42 22.31 -0.26
CA TRP A 211 7.09 22.52 -1.68
C TRP A 211 8.31 22.93 -2.51
N ASP A 212 9.33 23.53 -1.91
CA ASP A 212 10.57 23.90 -2.61
C ASP A 212 11.63 22.79 -2.52
N SER A 213 11.66 22.02 -1.42
CA SER A 213 12.68 20.99 -1.20
C SER A 213 12.32 19.60 -1.73
N LEU A 214 11.04 19.25 -1.82
CA LEU A 214 10.59 17.93 -2.30
C LEU A 214 10.75 17.73 -3.82
N PRO A 215 10.54 18.73 -4.69
CA PRO A 215 10.72 18.54 -6.13
C PRO A 215 12.17 18.18 -6.49
N SER A 216 12.39 16.89 -6.79
CA SER A 216 13.68 16.34 -7.25
C SER A 216 13.64 15.86 -8.71
N ALA A 217 12.50 16.04 -9.38
CA ALA A 217 12.26 15.59 -10.74
C ALA A 217 11.46 16.61 -11.56
N ARG A 218 11.64 16.57 -12.88
CA ARG A 218 10.84 17.35 -13.83
C ARG A 218 9.82 16.43 -14.52
N PRO A 219 8.53 16.49 -14.13
CA PRO A 219 7.47 15.83 -14.88
C PRO A 219 7.20 16.58 -16.19
N VAL A 220 7.03 15.83 -17.27
CA VAL A 220 6.72 16.32 -18.61
C VAL A 220 5.48 15.61 -19.10
N PHE A 221 4.44 16.37 -19.41
CA PHE A 221 3.16 15.84 -19.85
C PHE A 221 2.99 15.99 -21.36
N SER A 222 2.47 14.96 -22.02
CA SER A 222 2.09 15.09 -23.42
C SER A 222 0.89 16.02 -23.56
N ARG A 223 0.93 16.91 -24.57
CA ARG A 223 -0.16 17.86 -24.84
C ARG A 223 -1.43 17.20 -25.37
N TYR A 224 -1.28 16.08 -26.09
CA TYR A 224 -2.37 15.36 -26.77
C TYR A 224 -2.20 13.85 -26.70
N GLY A 225 -1.43 13.34 -25.74
CA GLY A 225 -1.16 11.91 -25.58
C GLY A 225 -1.40 11.43 -24.15
N GLU A 226 -1.47 10.12 -24.01
CA GLU A 226 -1.78 9.37 -22.80
C GLU A 226 -0.55 9.06 -21.93
N LEU A 227 0.64 9.46 -22.38
CA LEU A 227 1.93 9.17 -21.74
C LEU A 227 2.62 10.46 -21.29
N GLY A 228 3.26 10.39 -20.13
CA GLY A 228 4.15 11.40 -19.59
C GLY A 228 5.54 10.84 -19.30
N GLU A 229 6.46 11.72 -18.96
CA GLU A 229 7.82 11.38 -18.57
C GLU A 229 8.16 12.05 -17.25
N ILE A 230 8.92 11.37 -16.40
CA ILE A 230 9.58 11.99 -15.25
C ILE A 230 11.07 11.94 -15.49
N ARG A 231 11.70 13.11 -15.44
CA ARG A 231 13.14 13.29 -15.67
C ARG A 231 13.81 13.58 -14.34
N THR A 232 14.69 12.69 -13.91
CA THR A 232 15.52 12.81 -12.72
C THR A 232 16.98 12.93 -13.15
N LEU A 233 17.91 13.04 -12.19
CA LEU A 233 19.35 12.99 -12.47
C LEU A 233 19.83 11.59 -12.89
N THR A 234 19.14 10.55 -12.43
CA THR A 234 19.45 9.13 -12.65
C THR A 234 18.90 8.61 -13.99
N GLY A 235 17.86 9.24 -14.53
CA GLY A 235 17.31 8.86 -15.83
C GLY A 235 15.97 9.49 -16.16
N THR A 236 15.29 8.89 -17.15
CA THR A 236 13.93 9.26 -17.52
C THR A 236 13.04 8.03 -17.45
N ARG A 237 11.93 8.12 -16.71
CA ARG A 237 10.90 7.08 -16.66
C ARG A 237 9.65 7.56 -17.39
N LYS A 238 9.04 6.69 -18.18
CA LYS A 238 7.74 6.97 -18.79
C LYS A 238 6.64 6.47 -17.87
N PHE A 239 5.50 7.16 -17.90
CA PHE A 239 4.31 6.73 -17.20
C PHE A 239 3.05 7.00 -18.01
N GLY A 240 2.03 6.19 -17.76
CA GLY A 240 0.68 6.40 -18.27
C GLY A 240 -0.29 6.32 -17.11
N MET A 241 -1.41 7.03 -17.21
CA MET A 241 -2.40 7.07 -16.12
C MET A 241 -3.75 6.56 -16.56
N LEU A 242 -4.39 5.79 -15.69
CA LEU A 242 -5.77 5.34 -15.80
C LEU A 242 -6.59 5.99 -14.68
N GLU A 243 -7.78 6.48 -14.98
CA GLU A 243 -8.74 7.01 -14.01
C GLU A 243 -9.90 6.05 -13.85
N LEU A 244 -10.32 5.80 -12.61
CA LEU A 244 -11.54 5.06 -12.31
C LEU A 244 -12.75 5.91 -12.70
N PHE A 245 -13.43 5.50 -13.76
CA PHE A 245 -14.56 6.23 -14.32
C PHE A 245 -15.90 5.75 -13.75
N ARG A 246 -16.08 4.44 -13.56
CA ARG A 246 -17.28 3.86 -12.94
C ARG A 246 -16.95 2.62 -12.13
N LYS A 247 -17.65 2.45 -11.01
CA LYS A 247 -17.64 1.24 -10.20
C LYS A 247 -18.89 0.38 -10.49
N PRO A 248 -18.88 -0.93 -10.18
CA PRO A 248 -20.08 -1.74 -10.22
C PRO A 248 -21.10 -1.28 -9.16
N GLY A 249 -22.35 -1.76 -9.29
CA GLY A 249 -23.43 -1.44 -8.35
C GLY A 249 -23.09 -1.84 -6.92
N GLN A 250 -22.43 -3.00 -6.75
CA GLN A 250 -21.92 -3.49 -5.48
C GLN A 250 -20.40 -3.68 -5.55
N VAL A 251 -19.69 -3.19 -4.54
CA VAL A 251 -18.27 -3.48 -4.30
C VAL A 251 -18.17 -4.33 -3.02
N ARG A 252 -17.10 -5.12 -2.89
CA ARG A 252 -16.89 -6.05 -1.77
C ARG A 252 -15.53 -5.80 -1.13
N PRO A 253 -15.28 -6.26 0.11
CA PRO A 253 -13.93 -6.26 0.66
C PRO A 253 -12.93 -6.90 -0.31
N GLY A 254 -11.74 -6.31 -0.43
CA GLY A 254 -10.70 -6.78 -1.33
C GLY A 254 -11.01 -6.60 -2.82
N HIS A 255 -11.83 -5.61 -3.18
CA HIS A 255 -12.26 -5.43 -4.59
C HIS A 255 -11.08 -5.21 -5.54
N LEU A 256 -9.96 -4.67 -5.03
CA LEU A 256 -8.72 -4.44 -5.79
C LEU A 256 -7.66 -5.54 -5.62
N ASP A 257 -7.90 -6.62 -4.88
CA ASP A 257 -6.84 -7.58 -4.52
C ASP A 257 -6.16 -8.25 -5.74
N SER A 258 -6.89 -8.55 -6.81
CA SER A 258 -6.27 -9.11 -8.03
C SER A 258 -5.47 -8.09 -8.83
N ILE A 259 -5.64 -6.81 -8.54
CA ILE A 259 -4.88 -5.73 -9.16
C ILE A 259 -3.51 -5.64 -8.50
N LEU A 260 -3.44 -5.98 -7.19
CA LEU A 260 -2.20 -6.01 -6.42
C LEU A 260 -1.19 -7.02 -6.95
N SER A 261 -1.65 -8.08 -7.61
CA SER A 261 -0.83 -9.11 -8.23
C SER A 261 -0.43 -8.82 -9.68
N SER A 262 -0.66 -7.60 -10.17
CA SER A 262 -0.18 -7.23 -11.51
C SER A 262 1.35 -7.27 -11.59
N PRO A 263 1.92 -7.63 -12.75
CA PRO A 263 3.36 -7.72 -12.90
C PRO A 263 4.05 -6.36 -13.09
N TYR A 264 3.30 -5.25 -13.19
CA TYR A 264 3.84 -3.92 -13.51
C TYR A 264 4.08 -3.08 -12.27
N GLU A 265 5.04 -2.16 -12.33
CA GLU A 265 5.14 -1.12 -11.31
C GLU A 265 4.06 -0.06 -11.48
N TYR A 266 3.49 0.39 -10.36
CA TYR A 266 2.38 1.31 -10.37
C TYR A 266 2.25 2.10 -9.07
N VAL A 267 1.45 3.17 -9.12
CA VAL A 267 0.89 3.84 -7.95
C VAL A 267 -0.62 3.94 -8.15
N ILE A 268 -1.41 3.26 -7.33
CA ILE A 268 -2.86 3.50 -7.24
C ILE A 268 -3.06 4.55 -6.16
N THR A 269 -3.68 5.68 -6.51
CA THR A 269 -4.08 6.71 -5.57
C THR A 269 -5.59 6.79 -5.50
N GLN A 270 -6.16 6.80 -4.30
CA GLN A 270 -7.56 7.13 -4.09
C GLN A 270 -7.67 8.24 -3.06
N SER A 271 -8.52 9.22 -3.33
CA SER A 271 -8.82 10.32 -2.42
C SER A 271 -10.30 10.30 -2.06
N TRP A 272 -10.63 10.65 -0.82
CA TRP A 272 -12.00 10.74 -0.33
C TRP A 272 -12.13 11.90 0.65
N GLY A 273 -12.82 12.95 0.23
CA GLY A 273 -13.16 14.09 1.08
C GLY A 273 -14.55 13.90 1.68
N SER A 274 -14.64 13.79 2.99
CA SER A 274 -15.92 13.54 3.68
C SER A 274 -16.85 14.75 3.57
N PHE A 275 -18.14 14.48 3.35
CA PHE A 275 -19.16 15.50 3.44
C PHE A 275 -19.66 15.65 4.87
N THR A 276 -20.17 16.83 5.18
CA THR A 276 -21.04 17.00 6.36
C THR A 276 -22.31 16.15 6.20
N ASN A 277 -22.89 15.72 7.31
CA ASN A 277 -24.15 14.96 7.28
C ASN A 277 -25.27 15.72 6.57
N SER A 278 -25.31 17.05 6.67
CA SER A 278 -26.29 17.89 5.97
C SER A 278 -26.08 17.89 4.45
N ALA A 279 -24.84 18.08 3.98
CA ALA A 279 -24.49 18.06 2.56
C ALA A 279 -24.74 16.67 1.94
N ALA A 280 -24.37 15.60 2.65
CA ALA A 280 -24.62 14.23 2.25
C ALA A 280 -26.12 13.96 2.04
N LYS A 281 -26.97 14.33 3.02
CA LYS A 281 -28.44 14.20 2.90
C LYS A 281 -29.00 14.98 1.72
N LYS A 282 -28.53 16.21 1.50
CA LYS A 282 -28.96 17.08 0.39
C LYS A 282 -28.67 16.43 -0.96
N LEU A 283 -27.48 15.84 -1.11
CA LEU A 283 -27.07 15.14 -2.34
C LEU A 283 -27.94 13.90 -2.60
N VAL A 284 -28.15 13.05 -1.59
CA VAL A 284 -28.96 11.84 -1.74
C VAL A 284 -30.44 12.17 -2.00
N LYS A 285 -30.99 13.19 -1.32
CA LYS A 285 -32.36 13.68 -1.58
C LYS A 285 -32.52 14.22 -3.00
N LYS A 286 -31.54 14.96 -3.51
CA LYS A 286 -31.52 15.44 -4.91
C LYS A 286 -31.49 14.27 -5.89
N HIS A 287 -30.64 13.27 -5.65
CA HIS A 287 -30.55 12.09 -6.51
C HIS A 287 -31.86 11.28 -6.51
N LYS A 288 -32.47 11.09 -5.34
CA LYS A 288 -33.79 10.47 -5.20
C LYS A 288 -34.86 11.22 -6.00
N LYS A 289 -34.90 12.56 -5.91
CA LYS A 289 -35.86 13.37 -6.65
C LYS A 289 -35.69 13.20 -8.17
N LEU A 290 -34.45 13.22 -8.66
CA LEU A 290 -34.17 13.02 -10.08
C LEU A 290 -34.66 11.67 -10.61
N LEU A 291 -34.55 10.59 -9.82
CA LEU A 291 -35.06 9.27 -10.19
C LEU A 291 -36.60 9.21 -10.23
N GLN A 292 -37.25 9.87 -9.27
CA GLN A 292 -38.72 9.96 -9.24
C GLN A 292 -39.24 10.79 -10.43
N ASP A 293 -38.55 11.87 -10.77
CA ASP A 293 -38.93 12.76 -11.87
C ASP A 293 -38.67 12.12 -13.26
N SER A 294 -37.75 11.15 -13.37
CA SER A 294 -37.41 10.51 -14.66
C SER A 294 -38.32 9.35 -15.07
N ASN A 295 -39.33 8.99 -14.26
CA ASN A 295 -40.18 7.79 -14.45
C ASN A 295 -39.38 6.48 -14.62
N ASP A 296 -38.08 6.50 -14.28
CA ASP A 296 -37.18 5.35 -14.20
C ASP A 296 -37.28 4.74 -12.79
N ASP A 297 -38.53 4.71 -12.30
CA ASP A 297 -38.92 4.37 -10.94
C ASP A 297 -38.78 2.85 -10.76
N ALA A 298 -37.57 2.37 -10.52
CA ALA A 298 -37.36 1.06 -9.92
C ALA A 298 -37.68 1.18 -8.42
N PRO A 299 -38.81 0.63 -7.90
CA PRO A 299 -39.21 0.84 -6.50
C PRO A 299 -38.14 0.39 -5.50
N GLY A 300 -37.30 -0.57 -5.90
CA GLY A 300 -36.13 -1.02 -5.15
C GLY A 300 -35.06 0.05 -4.96
N GLN A 301 -34.74 0.85 -5.99
CA GLN A 301 -33.70 1.89 -5.91
C GLN A 301 -34.13 3.04 -4.99
N VAL A 302 -35.37 3.49 -5.11
CA VAL A 302 -35.93 4.52 -4.20
C VAL A 302 -35.92 4.04 -2.76
N LYS A 303 -36.24 2.76 -2.51
CA LYS A 303 -36.17 2.15 -1.17
C LYS A 303 -34.72 2.10 -0.65
N GLN A 304 -33.75 1.78 -1.51
CA GLN A 304 -32.33 1.80 -1.13
C GLN A 304 -31.85 3.20 -0.76
N LEU A 305 -32.23 4.23 -1.54
CA LEU A 305 -31.87 5.62 -1.24
C LEU A 305 -32.48 6.13 0.07
N LYS A 306 -33.71 5.72 0.41
CA LYS A 306 -34.31 6.02 1.73
C LYS A 306 -33.47 5.43 2.87
N LYS A 307 -33.06 4.16 2.76
CA LYS A 307 -32.16 3.53 3.75
C LYS A 307 -30.81 4.24 3.87
N VAL A 308 -30.26 4.72 2.75
CA VAL A 308 -29.01 5.50 2.78
C VAL A 308 -29.20 6.81 3.55
N ILE A 309 -30.33 7.51 3.36
CA ILE A 309 -30.65 8.72 4.14
C ILE A 309 -30.76 8.41 5.63
N GLU A 310 -31.48 7.33 5.99
CA GLU A 310 -31.62 6.88 7.39
C GLU A 310 -30.24 6.57 8.01
N LYS A 311 -29.37 5.85 7.31
CA LYS A 311 -28.02 5.55 7.80
C LYS A 311 -27.12 6.79 7.95
N ILE A 312 -27.28 7.79 7.09
CA ILE A 312 -26.58 9.08 7.24
C ILE A 312 -27.17 9.87 8.42
N GLU A 313 -28.46 9.71 8.72
CA GLU A 313 -29.13 10.33 9.87
C GLU A 313 -28.66 9.75 11.20
N THR A 314 -28.47 8.43 11.26
CA THR A 314 -27.98 7.72 12.46
C THR A 314 -26.47 7.82 12.64
N GLY A 315 -25.72 8.23 11.61
CA GLY A 315 -24.25 8.27 11.62
C GLY A 315 -23.57 6.95 11.23
N ASP A 316 -24.35 5.93 10.84
CA ASP A 316 -23.83 4.63 10.43
C ASP A 316 -23.14 4.66 9.05
N LEU A 317 -23.34 5.73 8.27
CA LEU A 317 -22.81 5.84 6.92
C LEU A 317 -22.34 7.26 6.60
N GLY A 318 -21.06 7.39 6.25
CA GLY A 318 -20.51 8.60 5.68
C GLY A 318 -20.67 8.64 4.16
N LEU A 319 -20.73 9.84 3.59
CA LEU A 319 -20.66 10.08 2.16
C LEU A 319 -19.52 11.07 1.89
N GLY A 320 -18.80 10.91 0.78
CA GLY A 320 -17.73 11.82 0.41
C GLY A 320 -17.35 11.72 -1.05
N ASP A 321 -16.66 12.74 -1.52
CA ASP A 321 -16.18 12.84 -2.91
C ASP A 321 -14.94 11.98 -3.11
N HIS A 322 -15.12 10.91 -3.88
CA HIS A 322 -14.06 9.96 -4.24
C HIS A 322 -13.48 10.24 -5.61
N HIS A 323 -12.16 10.14 -5.72
CA HIS A 323 -11.45 10.12 -6.98
C HIS A 323 -10.34 9.08 -6.91
N ALA A 324 -10.13 8.34 -7.99
CA ALA A 324 -9.12 7.30 -8.02
C ALA A 324 -8.39 7.24 -9.37
N THR A 325 -7.07 7.20 -9.30
CA THR A 325 -6.16 7.10 -10.44
C THR A 325 -5.16 5.98 -10.22
N MET A 326 -4.64 5.45 -11.31
CA MET A 326 -3.52 4.52 -11.33
C MET A 326 -2.48 5.05 -12.29
N LEU A 327 -1.31 5.37 -11.78
CA LEU A 327 -0.10 5.60 -12.56
C LEU A 327 0.59 4.26 -12.80
N ILE A 328 0.96 3.97 -14.04
CA ILE A 328 1.69 2.76 -14.44
C ILE A 328 3.03 3.20 -15.01
N TRP A 329 4.12 2.61 -14.53
CA TRP A 329 5.47 2.91 -15.02
C TRP A 329 5.84 2.03 -16.23
N GLY A 330 6.70 2.56 -17.09
CA GLY A 330 7.30 1.79 -18.17
C GLY A 330 8.56 2.42 -18.74
N ASP A 331 9.40 1.60 -19.37
CA ASP A 331 10.64 2.05 -19.99
C ASP A 331 10.41 2.50 -21.45
N ASP A 332 9.55 1.78 -22.18
CA ASP A 332 9.19 2.02 -23.56
C ASP A 332 7.69 2.38 -23.72
N ALA A 333 7.38 3.19 -24.72
CA ALA A 333 6.03 3.69 -24.96
C ALA A 333 5.08 2.57 -25.40
N ASP A 334 5.52 1.64 -26.24
CA ASP A 334 4.68 0.57 -26.75
C ASP A 334 4.48 -0.52 -25.68
N SER A 335 5.52 -0.83 -24.89
CA SER A 335 5.35 -1.71 -23.73
C SER A 335 4.38 -1.11 -22.70
N LEU A 336 4.48 0.19 -22.43
CA LEU A 336 3.63 0.88 -21.47
C LEU A 336 2.16 0.90 -21.91
N ARG A 337 1.88 1.15 -23.19
CA ARG A 337 0.51 1.03 -23.73
C ARG A 337 -0.07 -0.38 -23.56
N ARG A 338 0.76 -1.40 -23.80
CA ARG A 338 0.35 -2.81 -23.56
C ARG A 338 0.04 -3.05 -22.07
N SER A 339 0.90 -2.57 -21.17
CA SER A 339 0.68 -2.66 -19.71
C SER A 339 -0.60 -1.93 -19.28
N MET A 340 -0.85 -0.74 -19.80
CA MET A 340 -2.11 0.00 -19.54
C MET A 340 -3.33 -0.76 -20.04
N SER A 341 -3.25 -1.37 -21.23
CA SER A 341 -4.34 -2.16 -21.79
C SER A 341 -4.63 -3.43 -20.97
N ASP A 342 -3.58 -4.14 -20.52
CA ASP A 342 -3.71 -5.29 -19.62
C ASP A 342 -4.30 -4.89 -18.27
N MET A 343 -3.81 -3.81 -17.68
CA MET A 343 -4.38 -3.28 -16.43
C MET A 343 -5.85 -2.92 -16.58
N ARG A 344 -6.23 -2.26 -17.68
CA ARG A 344 -7.64 -1.96 -17.97
C ARG A 344 -8.49 -3.23 -18.05
N ALA A 345 -7.99 -4.31 -18.65
CA ALA A 345 -8.69 -5.59 -18.69
C ALA A 345 -8.87 -6.17 -17.27
N ARG A 346 -7.83 -6.14 -16.43
CA ARG A 346 -7.91 -6.58 -15.02
C ARG A 346 -8.92 -5.80 -14.19
N PHE A 347 -9.03 -4.49 -14.40
CA PHE A 347 -10.08 -3.67 -13.77
C PHE A 347 -11.47 -4.08 -14.29
N ALA A 348 -11.62 -4.31 -15.59
CA ALA A 348 -12.87 -4.72 -16.21
C ALA A 348 -13.36 -6.09 -15.70
N ASP A 349 -12.45 -7.05 -15.45
CA ASP A 349 -12.76 -8.35 -14.84
C ASP A 349 -13.35 -8.21 -13.42
N ARG A 350 -13.07 -7.09 -12.74
CA ARG A 350 -13.65 -6.71 -11.44
C ARG A 350 -14.86 -5.76 -11.58
N GLY A 351 -15.38 -5.56 -12.79
CA GLY A 351 -16.50 -4.66 -13.07
C GLY A 351 -16.17 -3.17 -12.89
N LEU A 352 -14.90 -2.81 -12.79
CA LEU A 352 -14.43 -1.43 -12.70
C LEU A 352 -14.13 -0.91 -14.11
N VAL A 353 -14.72 0.23 -14.47
CA VAL A 353 -14.45 0.89 -15.75
C VAL A 353 -13.38 1.94 -15.52
N VAL A 354 -12.19 1.71 -16.05
CA VAL A 354 -11.09 2.68 -16.05
C VAL A 354 -10.84 3.24 -17.46
N LYS A 355 -10.41 4.49 -17.54
CA LYS A 355 -10.10 5.19 -18.80
C LYS A 355 -8.71 5.81 -18.76
N PRO A 356 -7.95 5.80 -19.88
CA PRO A 356 -6.69 6.52 -19.93
C PRO A 356 -6.91 8.03 -19.78
N LEU A 357 -6.00 8.69 -19.06
CA LEU A 357 -5.93 10.14 -18.98
C LEU A 357 -5.04 10.67 -20.11
N GLU A 358 -5.66 11.37 -21.05
CA GLU A 358 -4.96 12.07 -22.14
C GLU A 358 -4.88 13.57 -21.81
N LYS A 359 -5.97 14.30 -22.04
CA LYS A 359 -6.04 15.76 -21.81
C LYS A 359 -5.90 16.17 -20.33
N ALA A 360 -6.17 15.24 -19.43
CA ALA A 360 -6.12 15.45 -17.98
C ALA A 360 -4.95 14.71 -17.33
N LEU A 361 -3.94 14.31 -18.12
CA LEU A 361 -2.77 13.59 -17.60
C LEU A 361 -2.04 14.38 -16.50
N GLU A 362 -1.81 15.68 -16.72
CA GLU A 362 -1.21 16.57 -15.72
C GLU A 362 -2.05 16.62 -14.44
N ALA A 363 -3.37 16.77 -14.58
CA ALA A 363 -4.27 16.82 -13.44
C ALA A 363 -4.32 15.49 -12.67
N GLY A 364 -4.37 14.37 -13.39
CA GLY A 364 -4.25 13.04 -12.80
C GLY A 364 -2.96 12.90 -11.99
N PHE A 365 -1.83 13.35 -12.55
CA PHE A 365 -0.54 13.26 -11.87
C PHE A 365 -0.52 14.06 -10.57
N TRP A 366 -0.93 15.33 -10.61
CA TRP A 366 -0.94 16.20 -9.43
C TRP A 366 -1.98 15.80 -8.39
N SER A 367 -3.10 15.19 -8.81
CA SER A 367 -4.12 14.66 -7.91
C SER A 367 -3.63 13.50 -7.04
N GLN A 368 -2.48 12.89 -7.38
CA GLN A 368 -1.87 11.87 -6.54
C GLN A 368 -1.36 12.42 -5.21
N LEU A 369 -1.03 13.71 -5.15
CA LEU A 369 -0.54 14.33 -3.92
C LEU A 369 -1.70 14.49 -2.92
N PRO A 370 -1.57 13.95 -1.69
CA PRO A 370 -2.48 14.29 -0.60
C PRO A 370 -2.78 15.79 -0.47
N ALA A 371 -4.01 16.11 -0.07
CA ALA A 371 -4.54 17.48 0.04
C ALA A 371 -4.58 18.30 -1.27
N ASN A 372 -4.21 17.72 -2.43
CA ASN A 372 -4.22 18.43 -3.70
C ASN A 372 -5.58 18.37 -4.41
N TRP A 373 -6.64 18.76 -3.68
CA TRP A 373 -8.04 18.50 -4.03
C TRP A 373 -8.50 19.10 -5.36
N SER A 374 -7.92 20.24 -5.76
CA SER A 374 -8.28 20.99 -6.98
C SER A 374 -7.91 20.26 -8.27
N TRP A 375 -6.99 19.30 -8.21
CA TRP A 375 -6.50 18.55 -9.37
C TRP A 375 -7.29 17.28 -9.66
N ARG A 376 -8.20 16.89 -8.75
CA ARG A 376 -9.03 15.70 -8.91
C ARG A 376 -10.00 15.87 -10.07
N THR A 377 -9.82 15.08 -11.11
CA THR A 377 -10.69 15.09 -12.28
C THR A 377 -11.93 14.26 -12.02
N ARG A 378 -13.11 14.90 -12.03
CA ARG A 378 -14.42 14.23 -11.92
C ARG A 378 -14.60 13.39 -10.63
N PRO A 379 -14.50 13.98 -9.43
CA PRO A 379 -14.85 13.27 -8.22
C PRO A 379 -16.30 12.78 -8.24
N VAL A 380 -16.55 11.63 -7.64
CA VAL A 380 -17.87 10.99 -7.55
C VAL A 380 -18.19 10.68 -6.09
N ALA A 381 -19.39 11.03 -5.65
CA ALA A 381 -19.85 10.72 -4.30
C ALA A 381 -19.98 9.20 -4.11
N ILE A 382 -19.26 8.65 -3.13
CA ILE A 382 -19.41 7.27 -2.67
C ILE A 382 -19.55 7.21 -1.15
N THR A 383 -20.13 6.11 -0.68
CA THR A 383 -20.27 5.83 0.75
C THR A 383 -18.93 5.43 1.37
N SER A 384 -18.79 5.67 2.67
CA SER A 384 -17.64 5.24 3.47
C SER A 384 -17.42 3.72 3.42
N GLU A 385 -18.48 2.93 3.34
CA GLU A 385 -18.42 1.48 3.16
C GLU A 385 -17.80 1.11 1.80
N ASN A 386 -18.26 1.75 0.71
CA ASN A 386 -17.70 1.51 -0.62
C ASN A 386 -16.23 1.93 -0.71
N LEU A 387 -15.85 3.01 0.00
CA LEU A 387 -14.46 3.44 0.10
C LEU A 387 -13.59 2.33 0.71
N LEU A 388 -14.02 1.74 1.83
CA LEU A 388 -13.28 0.68 2.52
C LEU A 388 -13.25 -0.64 1.72
N CYS A 389 -14.29 -0.94 0.93
CA CYS A 389 -14.27 -2.06 -0.01
C CYS A 389 -13.22 -1.89 -1.12
N LEU A 390 -13.05 -0.65 -1.60
CA LEU A 390 -12.02 -0.29 -2.57
C LEU A 390 -10.63 -0.12 -1.92
N ASN A 391 -10.57 0.02 -0.59
CA ASN A 391 -9.37 0.26 0.22
C ASN A 391 -9.35 -0.64 1.44
N SER A 392 -9.42 -1.95 1.25
CA SER A 392 -9.49 -2.91 2.37
C SER A 392 -8.17 -3.10 3.10
N LEU A 393 -7.11 -2.39 2.67
CA LEU A 393 -5.75 -2.47 3.20
C LEU A 393 -5.24 -3.93 3.24
N HIS A 394 -5.68 -4.71 2.26
CA HIS A 394 -5.20 -6.07 2.08
C HIS A 394 -3.80 -6.03 1.46
N ASN A 395 -2.91 -6.88 1.97
CA ASN A 395 -1.60 -7.08 1.40
C ASN A 395 -1.16 -8.54 1.52
N GLN A 396 0.00 -8.86 0.97
CA GLN A 396 0.58 -10.19 1.10
C GLN A 396 1.25 -10.37 2.45
N LEU A 397 1.34 -11.63 2.87
CA LEU A 397 2.26 -12.01 3.93
C LEU A 397 3.68 -11.96 3.37
N SER A 398 4.49 -11.02 3.86
CA SER A 398 5.92 -10.95 3.53
C SER A 398 6.76 -11.81 4.47
N GLY A 399 6.29 -12.07 5.70
CA GLY A 399 7.09 -12.74 6.72
C GLY A 399 8.28 -11.86 7.16
N LYS A 400 9.03 -12.35 8.15
CA LYS A 400 10.05 -11.55 8.82
C LYS A 400 11.46 -11.84 8.29
N ALA A 401 12.13 -10.85 7.71
CA ALA A 401 13.47 -11.01 7.13
C ALA A 401 14.58 -11.20 8.18
N THR A 402 14.50 -10.52 9.33
CA THR A 402 15.51 -10.51 10.41
C THR A 402 14.85 -10.43 11.79
N GLY A 403 15.58 -10.68 12.88
CA GLY A 403 15.01 -10.63 14.24
C GLY A 403 14.07 -11.78 14.57
N ASN A 404 14.19 -12.89 13.83
CA ASN A 404 13.55 -14.17 14.16
C ASN A 404 14.35 -14.87 15.28
N PRO A 405 13.81 -15.92 15.91
CA PRO A 405 14.56 -16.75 16.87
C PRO A 405 15.96 -17.21 16.40
N TRP A 406 16.11 -17.53 15.11
CA TRP A 406 17.39 -17.90 14.50
C TRP A 406 18.13 -16.72 13.86
N GLY A 407 17.65 -15.49 14.02
CA GLY A 407 18.15 -14.26 13.40
C GLY A 407 17.50 -14.01 12.03
N PRO A 408 18.22 -14.16 10.90
CA PRO A 408 17.66 -13.97 9.57
C PRO A 408 16.67 -15.07 9.18
N ALA A 409 15.86 -14.77 8.15
CA ALA A 409 14.92 -15.72 7.55
C ALA A 409 15.63 -17.00 7.09
N VAL A 410 14.97 -18.17 7.20
CA VAL A 410 15.54 -19.45 6.76
C VAL A 410 15.79 -19.45 5.26
N THR A 411 14.79 -19.05 4.48
CA THR A 411 14.89 -18.87 3.03
C THR A 411 13.85 -17.86 2.59
N MET A 412 14.00 -17.32 1.38
CA MET A 412 12.99 -16.51 0.73
C MET A 412 12.29 -17.30 -0.36
N PHE A 413 10.96 -17.25 -0.43
CA PHE A 413 10.16 -17.79 -1.53
C PHE A 413 9.54 -16.66 -2.35
N LYS A 414 9.18 -16.95 -3.61
CA LYS A 414 8.32 -16.09 -4.41
C LYS A 414 6.86 -16.44 -4.13
N SER A 415 6.08 -15.49 -3.65
CA SER A 415 4.63 -15.65 -3.48
C SER A 415 3.90 -15.73 -4.83
N VAL A 416 2.63 -16.14 -4.81
CA VAL A 416 1.78 -16.24 -6.01
C VAL A 416 1.59 -14.91 -6.74
N VAL A 417 1.78 -13.78 -6.05
CA VAL A 417 1.69 -12.44 -6.64
C VAL A 417 3.04 -11.85 -7.03
N GLY A 418 4.12 -12.61 -6.85
CA GLY A 418 5.48 -12.18 -7.16
C GLY A 418 6.20 -11.44 -6.03
N ALA A 419 5.61 -11.29 -4.84
CA ALA A 419 6.27 -10.68 -3.69
C ALA A 419 7.23 -11.64 -2.98
N PRO A 420 8.33 -11.16 -2.38
CA PRO A 420 9.18 -11.97 -1.51
C PRO A 420 8.43 -12.41 -0.26
N PHE A 421 8.58 -13.68 0.10
CA PHE A 421 8.09 -14.27 1.34
C PHE A 421 9.26 -14.86 2.14
N PHE A 422 9.60 -14.22 3.25
CA PHE A 422 10.66 -14.61 4.17
C PHE A 422 10.18 -15.73 5.10
N PHE A 423 10.48 -16.97 4.71
CA PHE A 423 10.07 -18.16 5.44
C PHE A 423 10.91 -18.37 6.70
N ASN A 424 10.22 -18.67 7.79
CA ASN A 424 10.79 -19.01 9.09
C ASN A 424 10.02 -20.16 9.73
N TYR A 425 10.71 -21.02 10.48
CA TYR A 425 10.07 -22.10 11.23
C TYR A 425 9.29 -21.58 12.45
N HIS A 426 9.75 -20.47 13.03
CA HIS A 426 9.25 -19.95 14.28
C HIS A 426 8.28 -18.80 14.05
N VAL A 427 7.11 -18.87 14.69
CA VAL A 427 6.17 -17.75 14.72
C VAL A 427 6.64 -16.74 15.77
N SER A 428 7.04 -15.56 15.30
CA SER A 428 7.41 -14.40 16.11
C SER A 428 6.53 -13.20 15.75
N LEU A 429 6.42 -12.23 16.66
CA LEU A 429 5.79 -10.95 16.35
C LEU A 429 6.75 -10.12 15.50
N GLU A 430 6.22 -9.39 14.51
CA GLU A 430 7.01 -8.60 13.56
C GLU A 430 7.84 -7.53 14.27
N GLU A 431 7.23 -6.83 15.23
CA GLU A 431 7.85 -5.74 16.00
C GLU A 431 8.88 -6.17 17.05
N VAL A 432 8.94 -7.46 17.42
CA VAL A 432 9.78 -7.92 18.54
C VAL A 432 11.00 -8.67 18.01
N ASP A 433 12.20 -8.16 18.23
CA ASP A 433 13.41 -8.95 17.99
C ASP A 433 13.47 -10.12 18.99
N GLU A 434 13.33 -11.33 18.48
CA GLU A 434 13.36 -12.56 19.26
C GLU A 434 14.64 -13.37 19.04
N THR A 435 15.70 -12.76 18.51
CA THR A 435 16.97 -13.45 18.25
C THR A 435 17.49 -14.14 19.52
N GLY A 436 17.76 -15.45 19.41
CA GLY A 436 18.22 -16.27 20.54
C GLY A 436 17.10 -16.81 21.45
N GLN A 437 15.85 -16.41 21.26
CA GLN A 437 14.71 -16.96 21.99
C GLN A 437 14.42 -18.40 21.56
N ARG A 438 13.97 -19.24 22.50
CA ARG A 438 13.71 -20.67 22.26
C ARG A 438 12.24 -20.95 21.92
N ARG A 439 11.74 -20.37 20.82
CA ARG A 439 10.39 -20.66 20.36
C ARG A 439 10.33 -22.02 19.65
N PRO A 440 9.24 -22.81 19.79
CA PRO A 440 9.04 -24.00 18.97
C PRO A 440 8.88 -23.62 17.49
N GLY A 441 9.39 -24.47 16.58
CA GLY A 441 9.42 -24.22 15.13
C GLY A 441 8.78 -25.35 14.32
N ASN A 442 7.63 -25.85 14.76
CA ASN A 442 6.99 -27.01 14.14
C ASN A 442 6.47 -26.66 12.74
N THR A 443 6.81 -27.49 11.74
CA THR A 443 6.38 -27.29 10.36
C THR A 443 5.73 -28.56 9.81
N LEU A 444 4.57 -28.40 9.18
CA LEU A 444 3.80 -29.48 8.57
C LEU A 444 3.75 -29.27 7.05
N ILE A 445 4.23 -30.26 6.29
CA ILE A 445 4.22 -30.24 4.82
C ILE A 445 3.27 -31.33 4.34
N ILE A 446 2.16 -30.94 3.71
CA ILE A 446 1.13 -31.84 3.19
C ILE A 446 1.06 -31.71 1.67
N GLY A 447 0.84 -32.82 0.97
CA GLY A 447 0.69 -32.86 -0.48
C GLY A 447 0.59 -34.30 -0.99
N TYR A 448 0.05 -34.47 -2.20
CA TYR A 448 -0.01 -35.79 -2.85
C TYR A 448 1.38 -36.30 -3.25
N THR A 449 1.51 -37.58 -3.56
CA THR A 449 2.76 -38.13 -4.10
C THR A 449 3.10 -37.44 -5.42
N GLY A 450 4.38 -37.06 -5.61
CA GLY A 450 4.84 -36.35 -6.81
C GLY A 450 4.71 -34.83 -6.80
N THR A 451 4.10 -34.21 -5.77
CA THR A 451 3.93 -32.73 -5.71
C THR A 451 5.15 -31.98 -5.17
N GLY A 452 6.32 -32.63 -5.04
CA GLY A 452 7.56 -31.97 -4.61
C GLY A 452 7.77 -31.82 -3.09
N LYS A 453 7.04 -32.56 -2.24
CA LYS A 453 7.22 -32.51 -0.77
C LYS A 453 8.67 -32.73 -0.32
N THR A 454 9.30 -33.80 -0.82
CA THR A 454 10.68 -34.17 -0.50
C THR A 454 11.67 -33.12 -1.00
N VAL A 455 11.38 -32.50 -2.16
CA VAL A 455 12.18 -31.39 -2.69
C VAL A 455 12.11 -30.19 -1.75
N LEU A 456 10.91 -29.78 -1.31
CA LEU A 456 10.75 -28.68 -0.37
C LEU A 456 11.47 -28.95 0.96
N GLN A 457 11.35 -30.17 1.50
CA GLN A 457 12.09 -30.58 2.70
C GLN A 457 13.60 -30.44 2.50
N GLY A 458 14.12 -30.91 1.35
CA GLY A 458 15.53 -30.80 1.03
C GLY A 458 16.04 -29.36 0.91
N VAL A 459 15.26 -28.47 0.28
CA VAL A 459 15.55 -27.04 0.20
C VAL A 459 15.62 -26.44 1.60
N LEU A 460 14.61 -26.69 2.42
CA LEU A 460 14.53 -26.15 3.78
C LEU A 460 15.68 -26.66 4.67
N LEU A 461 16.03 -27.95 4.59
CA LEU A 461 17.17 -28.54 5.30
C LEU A 461 18.51 -27.94 4.86
N THR A 462 18.70 -27.75 3.56
CA THR A 462 19.90 -27.14 2.99
C THR A 462 20.05 -25.70 3.46
N GLN A 463 18.97 -24.92 3.38
CA GLN A 463 18.93 -23.53 3.80
C GLN A 463 19.13 -23.37 5.32
N ALA A 464 18.63 -24.30 6.13
CA ALA A 464 18.84 -24.30 7.58
C ALA A 464 20.31 -24.50 7.99
N GLN A 465 21.18 -25.00 7.10
CA GLN A 465 22.60 -25.20 7.42
C GLN A 465 23.35 -23.90 7.74
N LYS A 466 22.87 -22.73 7.29
CA LYS A 466 23.49 -21.44 7.67
C LYS A 466 23.44 -21.16 9.17
N PHE A 467 22.50 -21.78 9.89
CA PHE A 467 22.38 -21.66 11.35
C PHE A 467 23.15 -22.76 12.10
N GLY A 468 23.88 -23.64 11.40
CA GLY A 468 24.51 -24.81 12.01
C GLY A 468 23.49 -25.85 12.52
N ALA A 469 22.32 -25.93 11.88
CA ALA A 469 21.24 -26.83 12.29
C ALA A 469 21.68 -28.31 12.23
N THR A 470 21.49 -29.02 13.35
CA THR A 470 21.64 -30.48 13.40
C THR A 470 20.33 -31.14 13.00
N ALA A 471 20.35 -32.00 11.97
CA ALA A 471 19.16 -32.66 11.44
C ALA A 471 19.22 -34.17 11.69
N LEU A 472 18.15 -34.71 12.29
CA LEU A 472 17.84 -36.14 12.28
C LEU A 472 16.74 -36.37 11.24
N ILE A 473 17.02 -37.21 10.24
CA ILE A 473 16.14 -37.40 9.09
C ILE A 473 15.67 -38.86 9.06
N LEU A 474 14.36 -39.06 9.15
CA LEU A 474 13.72 -40.35 8.91
C LEU A 474 13.22 -40.38 7.48
N ASP A 475 14.01 -40.99 6.60
CA ASP A 475 13.76 -41.01 5.16
C ASP A 475 13.24 -42.37 4.72
N LYS A 476 12.05 -42.36 4.11
CA LYS A 476 11.44 -43.55 3.52
C LYS A 476 11.72 -43.56 2.03
N ASP A 477 12.17 -44.71 1.52
CA ASP A 477 12.53 -44.92 0.11
C ASP A 477 13.80 -44.17 -0.36
N GLU A 478 14.65 -43.74 0.59
CA GLU A 478 15.97 -43.13 0.32
C GLU A 478 15.94 -41.84 -0.54
N GLY A 479 14.83 -41.08 -0.51
CA GLY A 479 14.63 -39.89 -1.35
C GLY A 479 15.52 -38.69 -1.02
N LEU A 480 16.09 -38.62 0.18
CA LEU A 480 17.02 -37.58 0.65
C LEU A 480 18.46 -38.08 0.78
N HIS A 481 18.75 -39.35 0.48
CA HIS A 481 20.08 -39.96 0.66
C HIS A 481 21.19 -39.13 0.00
N VAL A 482 21.04 -38.78 -1.29
CA VAL A 482 22.04 -37.97 -2.02
C VAL A 482 22.23 -36.60 -1.37
N LEU A 483 21.16 -35.98 -0.89
CA LEU A 483 21.23 -34.68 -0.23
C LEU A 483 21.99 -34.78 1.10
N VAL A 484 21.72 -35.80 1.91
CA VAL A 484 22.42 -36.02 3.19
C VAL A 484 23.93 -36.14 2.94
N LEU A 485 24.34 -36.92 1.94
CA LEU A 485 25.76 -37.03 1.58
C LEU A 485 26.34 -35.71 1.07
N ALA A 486 25.61 -34.96 0.24
CA ALA A 486 26.04 -33.65 -0.26
C ALA A 486 26.23 -32.62 0.86
N LEU A 487 25.41 -32.70 1.92
CA LEU A 487 25.53 -31.91 3.14
C LEU A 487 26.57 -32.48 4.13
N ARG A 488 27.34 -33.51 3.73
CA ARG A 488 28.34 -34.21 4.55
C ARG A 488 27.77 -34.88 5.80
N GLY A 489 26.48 -35.23 5.78
CA GLY A 489 25.83 -36.03 6.82
C GLY A 489 26.14 -37.52 6.72
N GLN A 490 25.74 -38.27 7.73
CA GLN A 490 25.78 -39.73 7.75
C GLN A 490 24.41 -40.29 7.39
N TYR A 491 24.38 -41.33 6.55
CA TYR A 491 23.14 -41.98 6.12
C TYR A 491 23.20 -43.48 6.46
N PHE A 492 22.20 -43.98 7.17
CA PHE A 492 22.10 -45.38 7.58
C PHE A 492 20.83 -45.99 7.00
N THR A 493 20.96 -46.96 6.09
CA THR A 493 19.81 -47.61 5.46
C THR A 493 19.32 -48.79 6.31
N LEU A 494 18.06 -48.73 6.74
CA LEU A 494 17.38 -49.86 7.38
C LEU A 494 16.67 -50.70 6.31
N ARG A 495 17.05 -51.97 6.18
CA ARG A 495 16.44 -52.90 5.23
C ARG A 495 15.82 -54.10 5.96
N LEU A 496 14.62 -54.47 5.54
CA LEU A 496 13.94 -55.66 6.05
C LEU A 496 14.83 -56.89 5.83
N GLY A 497 15.04 -57.67 6.89
CA GLY A 497 15.84 -58.90 6.87
C GLY A 497 17.35 -58.72 6.96
N LEU A 498 17.88 -57.48 7.02
CA LEU A 498 19.30 -57.22 7.22
C LEU A 498 19.57 -56.72 8.65
N PRO A 499 20.67 -57.18 9.31
CA PRO A 499 21.08 -56.63 10.60
C PRO A 499 21.36 -55.12 10.50
N THR A 500 20.77 -54.35 11.40
CA THR A 500 20.90 -52.88 11.42
C THR A 500 22.16 -52.40 12.14
N GLY A 501 22.75 -53.25 12.98
CA GLY A 501 23.86 -52.88 13.87
C GLY A 501 23.45 -51.94 15.00
N TRP A 502 22.16 -51.62 15.13
CA TRP A 502 21.64 -50.78 16.21
C TRP A 502 21.30 -51.67 17.39
N GLN A 503 22.10 -51.60 18.45
CA GLN A 503 21.77 -52.21 19.73
C GLN A 503 20.89 -51.24 20.52
N PRO A 504 19.62 -51.57 20.81
CA PRO A 504 18.79 -50.76 21.69
C PRO A 504 19.23 -50.83 23.17
N PHE A 505 20.15 -51.74 23.51
CA PHE A 505 20.72 -51.95 24.85
C PHE A 505 22.20 -52.24 24.76
#